data_AF-A0A535N669-F1
#
_entry.id   AF-A0A535N669-F1
#
_cell.length_a   1.000
_cell.length_b   1.000
_cell.length_c   1.000
_cell.angle_alpha   90.00
_cell.angle_beta   90.00
_cell.angle_gamma   90.00
#
_symmetry.space_group_name_H-M   'P 1'
#
loop_
_entity.id
_entity.type
_entity.pdbx_description
1 polymer ?
#
loop_
_entity_poly.entity_id
_entity_poly.type
_entity_poly.pdbx_seq_one_letter_code
_entity_poly.pdbx_strand_id
1 'polypeptide(L)'
;MNAETARERIRARSDVKAFISLTDESGEGTIVGVSYVVEVRGTINTGGAIILPSDVSQEDAPVVTAMRACGCLIVGKTNLHEFAFGVTSVNQHYAAVG
;
A
#
# COMPACT_ATOMS: atom_id res chain seq x y z
N MET A 1 -9.64 -12.98 7.92
CA MET A 1 -8.66 -13.52 6.93
C MET A 1 -7.27 -13.28 7.50
N ASN A 2 -6.32 -14.19 7.29
CA ASN A 2 -4.94 -14.03 7.79
C ASN A 2 -4.12 -13.15 6.82
N ALA A 3 -3.29 -12.27 7.37
CA ALA A 3 -2.43 -11.36 6.60
C ALA A 3 -1.43 -12.10 5.68
N GLU A 4 -0.93 -13.28 6.09
CA GLU A 4 -0.03 -14.11 5.30
C GLU A 4 -0.72 -14.65 4.05
N THR A 5 -1.90 -15.25 4.19
CA THR A 5 -2.70 -15.71 3.04
C THR A 5 -3.04 -14.58 2.08
N ALA A 6 -3.30 -13.36 2.60
CA ALA A 6 -3.52 -12.20 1.75
C ALA A 6 -2.25 -11.82 0.97
N ARG A 7 -1.08 -11.80 1.63
CA ARG A 7 0.22 -11.56 0.96
C ARG A 7 0.54 -12.60 -0.10
N GLU A 8 0.27 -13.88 0.15
CA GLU A 8 0.43 -14.95 -0.83
C GLU A 8 -0.43 -14.71 -2.08
N ARG A 9 -1.71 -14.36 -1.88
CA ARG A 9 -2.63 -14.03 -3.00
C ARG A 9 -2.15 -12.83 -3.80
N ILE A 10 -1.66 -11.79 -3.13
CA ILE A 10 -1.11 -10.61 -3.80
C ILE A 10 0.13 -10.98 -4.62
N ARG A 11 1.04 -11.79 -4.08
CA ARG A 11 2.24 -12.25 -4.79
C ARG A 11 1.88 -13.14 -5.99
N ALA A 12 0.91 -14.03 -5.83
CA ALA A 12 0.39 -14.88 -6.90
C ALA A 12 -0.28 -14.08 -8.02
N ARG A 13 -0.78 -12.88 -7.72
CA ARG A 13 -1.34 -11.92 -8.70
C ARG A 13 -0.46 -10.69 -8.92
N SER A 14 0.86 -10.87 -8.84
CA SER A 14 1.82 -9.79 -9.10
C SER A 14 1.86 -9.35 -10.56
N ASP A 15 1.19 -10.08 -11.48
CA ASP A 15 0.86 -9.66 -12.84
C ASP A 15 0.02 -8.38 -12.85
N VAL A 16 -0.88 -8.20 -11.88
CA VAL A 16 -1.83 -7.07 -11.81
C VAL A 16 -1.20 -5.78 -11.32
N LYS A 17 -0.01 -5.86 -10.73
CA LYS A 17 0.74 -4.69 -10.19
C LYS A 17 -0.08 -3.81 -9.24
N ALA A 18 -1.01 -4.41 -8.48
CA ALA A 18 -1.89 -3.69 -7.57
C ALA A 18 -1.18 -3.12 -6.32
N PHE A 19 0.04 -3.55 -6.01
CA PHE A 19 0.81 -3.11 -4.84
C PHE A 19 2.23 -2.73 -5.24
N ILE A 20 2.70 -1.60 -4.71
CA ILE A 20 4.10 -1.14 -4.85
C ILE A 20 4.96 -1.76 -3.75
N SER A 21 4.44 -1.83 -2.53
CA SER A 21 5.11 -2.46 -1.40
C SER A 21 4.13 -3.24 -0.52
N LEU A 22 4.66 -4.21 0.20
CA LEU A 22 3.93 -4.99 1.20
C LEU A 22 4.50 -4.67 2.58
N THR A 23 3.67 -4.78 3.60
CA THR A 23 4.10 -4.70 5.00
C THR A 23 4.39 -6.10 5.54
N ASP A 24 5.09 -6.16 6.68
CA ASP A 24 5.30 -7.41 7.43
C ASP A 24 4.28 -7.60 8.54
N GLU A 25 3.14 -6.89 8.51
CA GLU A 25 2.06 -7.09 9.48
C GLU A 25 1.55 -8.54 9.45
N SER A 26 1.28 -9.06 10.63
CA SER A 26 0.82 -10.43 10.86
C SER A 26 -0.38 -10.44 11.80
N GLY A 27 -1.20 -11.48 11.70
CA GLY A 27 -2.40 -11.66 12.52
C GLY A 27 -3.65 -11.95 11.69
N GLU A 28 -4.79 -11.90 12.38
CA GLU A 28 -6.11 -12.11 11.80
C GLU A 28 -6.96 -10.85 11.94
N GLY A 29 -7.64 -10.49 10.85
CA GLY A 29 -8.52 -9.34 10.86
C GLY A 29 -9.07 -9.01 9.48
N THR A 30 -9.60 -7.80 9.37
CA THR A 30 -9.94 -7.19 8.08
C THR A 30 -8.64 -6.73 7.42
N ILE A 31 -8.35 -7.28 6.24
CA ILE A 31 -7.13 -6.94 5.50
C ILE A 31 -7.39 -5.74 4.62
N VAL A 32 -6.55 -4.72 4.73
CA VAL A 32 -6.70 -3.45 4.00
C VAL A 32 -5.43 -3.13 3.21
N GLY A 33 -5.59 -2.81 1.93
CA GLY A 33 -4.56 -2.14 1.13
C GLY A 33 -4.69 -0.64 1.28
N VAL A 34 -3.58 0.07 1.50
CA VAL A 34 -3.59 1.52 1.71
C VAL A 34 -3.01 2.22 0.49
N SER A 35 -3.67 3.27 0.03
CA SER A 35 -3.19 4.13 -1.06
C SER A 35 -1.74 4.57 -0.81
N TYR A 36 -0.87 4.52 -1.82
CA TYR A 36 0.55 4.86 -1.66
C TYR A 36 0.77 6.25 -1.06
N VAL A 37 -0.11 7.23 -1.33
CA VAL A 37 -0.02 8.60 -0.79
C VAL A 37 -0.30 8.74 0.72
N VAL A 38 -0.92 7.75 1.37
CA VAL A 38 -1.30 7.83 2.80
C VAL A 38 -0.20 7.29 3.70
N GLU A 39 0.31 8.03 4.66
CA GLU A 39 1.41 7.57 5.53
C GLU A 39 1.06 6.30 6.31
N VAL A 40 1.92 5.28 6.19
CA VAL A 40 1.88 4.06 6.98
C VAL A 40 3.25 3.88 7.59
N ARG A 41 3.33 3.84 8.92
CA ARG A 41 4.59 3.70 9.65
C ARG A 41 5.37 2.48 9.18
N GLY A 42 6.67 2.64 8.95
CA GLY A 42 7.54 1.56 8.49
C GLY A 42 7.50 1.31 6.99
N THR A 43 6.74 2.10 6.23
CA THR A 43 6.74 2.06 4.76
C THR A 43 7.33 3.33 4.18
N ILE A 44 7.85 3.23 2.96
CA ILE A 44 8.23 4.41 2.17
C ILE A 44 6.97 5.04 1.61
N ASN A 45 6.85 6.37 1.75
CA ASN A 45 5.80 7.16 1.13
C ASN A 45 6.42 8.24 0.25
N THR A 46 6.56 7.97 -1.05
CA THR A 46 7.04 8.97 -2.03
C THR A 46 5.91 9.70 -2.77
N GLY A 47 4.65 9.52 -2.36
CA GLY A 47 3.50 10.04 -3.12
C GLY A 47 3.37 9.47 -4.54
N GLY A 48 4.08 8.38 -4.86
CA GLY A 48 4.13 7.76 -6.18
C GLY A 48 5.17 8.36 -7.13
N ALA A 49 6.04 9.25 -6.64
CA ALA A 49 7.05 9.95 -7.41
C ALA A 49 8.47 9.43 -7.09
N ILE A 50 9.35 9.39 -8.09
CA ILE A 50 10.78 9.04 -7.92
C ILE A 50 11.58 10.19 -7.26
N ILE A 51 11.04 11.41 -7.24
CA ILE A 51 11.76 12.64 -6.87
C ILE A 51 11.73 12.94 -5.35
N LEU A 52 10.82 12.33 -4.58
CA LEU A 52 10.77 12.54 -3.13
C LEU A 52 11.75 11.60 -2.40
N PRO A 53 12.46 12.09 -1.36
CA PRO A 53 13.37 11.26 -0.58
C PRO A 53 12.64 10.03 -0.06
N SER A 54 13.33 8.88 -0.11
CA SER A 54 12.82 7.56 0.29
C SER A 54 12.76 7.41 1.81
N ASP A 55 12.29 8.44 2.52
CA ASP A 55 12.19 8.42 3.96
C ASP A 55 11.07 7.48 4.38
N VAL A 56 11.42 6.58 5.29
CA VAL A 56 10.45 5.67 5.91
C VAL A 56 9.56 6.51 6.82
N SER A 57 8.25 6.43 6.62
CA SER A 57 7.28 7.11 7.50
C SER A 57 7.46 6.62 8.93
N GLN A 58 7.68 7.55 9.87
CA GLN A 58 7.86 7.24 11.29
C GLN A 58 6.52 7.10 12.02
N GLU A 59 5.45 7.64 11.44
CA GLU A 59 4.12 7.66 12.03
C GLU A 59 3.06 7.24 10.99
N ASP A 60 1.93 6.79 11.49
CA ASP A 60 0.75 6.51 10.69
C ASP A 60 -0.06 7.78 10.45
N ALA A 61 -0.67 7.90 9.28
CA ALA A 61 -1.74 8.87 9.09
C ALA A 61 -2.92 8.57 10.04
N PRO A 62 -3.69 9.58 10.50
CA PRO A 62 -4.81 9.38 11.43
C PRO A 62 -5.83 8.31 10.97
N VAL A 63 -6.06 8.19 9.66
CA VAL A 63 -6.94 7.17 9.10
C VAL A 63 -6.39 5.75 9.28
N VAL A 64 -5.08 5.56 9.15
CA VAL A 64 -4.42 4.26 9.36
C VAL A 64 -4.44 3.90 10.85
N THR A 65 -4.19 4.87 11.73
CA THR A 65 -4.33 4.71 13.18
C THR A 65 -5.75 4.25 13.56
N ALA A 66 -6.77 4.91 13.00
CA ALA A 66 -8.17 4.54 13.24
C ALA A 66 -8.50 3.14 12.72
N MET A 67 -8.03 2.77 11.53
CA MET A 67 -8.23 1.41 10.98
C MET A 67 -7.58 0.34 11.88
N ARG A 68 -6.34 0.54 12.33
CA ARG A 68 -5.67 -0.38 13.25
C ARG A 68 -6.41 -0.49 14.59
N ALA A 69 -6.95 0.62 15.11
CA ALA A 69 -7.76 0.60 16.33
C ALA A 69 -9.06 -0.23 16.18
N CYS A 70 -9.57 -0.38 14.96
CA CYS A 70 -10.70 -1.26 14.64
C CYS A 70 -10.30 -2.71 14.33
N GLY A 71 -9.03 -3.09 14.51
CA GLY A 71 -8.53 -4.44 14.22
C GLY A 71 -8.25 -4.72 12.74
N CYS A 72 -8.12 -3.68 11.91
CA CYS A 72 -7.64 -3.85 10.54
C CYS A 72 -6.13 -4.09 10.51
N LEU A 73 -5.69 -4.91 9.55
CA LEU A 73 -4.29 -5.15 9.25
C LEU A 73 -3.95 -4.56 7.88
N ILE A 74 -2.91 -3.74 7.81
CA ILE A 74 -2.47 -3.14 6.56
C ILE A 74 -1.55 -4.13 5.87
N VAL A 75 -1.93 -4.62 4.67
CA VAL A 75 -1.14 -5.64 3.95
C VAL A 75 -0.06 -5.05 3.05
N GLY A 76 -0.23 -3.80 2.65
CA GLY A 76 0.66 -3.16 1.70
C GLY A 76 0.15 -1.83 1.17
N LYS A 77 1.04 -1.17 0.46
CA LYS A 77 0.81 0.10 -0.21
C LYS A 77 0.40 -0.19 -1.65
N THR A 78 -0.84 0.14 -1.97
CA THR A 78 -1.42 -0.07 -3.30
C THR A 78 -0.77 0.83 -4.33
N ASN A 79 -0.64 0.31 -5.56
CA ASN A 79 -0.20 1.07 -6.71
C ASN A 79 -1.29 2.07 -7.13
N LEU A 80 -0.88 3.19 -7.72
CA LEU A 80 -1.75 4.28 -8.19
C LEU A 80 -1.23 4.76 -9.54
N HIS A 81 -2.03 5.51 -10.31
CA HIS A 81 -1.48 6.44 -11.30
C HIS A 81 -0.47 7.37 -10.60
N GLU A 82 0.62 7.75 -11.28
CA GLU A 82 1.62 8.66 -10.70
C GLU A 82 0.92 9.90 -10.12
N PHE A 83 1.27 10.28 -8.88
CA PHE A 83 0.71 11.43 -8.14
C PHE A 83 -0.80 11.43 -7.85
N ALA A 84 -1.52 10.32 -8.05
CA ALA A 84 -3.00 10.32 -8.04
C ALA A 84 -3.62 11.36 -9.02
N PHE A 85 -2.86 11.78 -10.03
CA PHE A 85 -3.27 12.74 -11.06
C PHE A 85 -3.74 12.01 -12.32
N GLY A 86 -4.68 11.08 -12.16
CA GLY A 86 -5.27 10.35 -13.26
C GLY A 86 -6.41 9.45 -12.80
N VAL A 87 -7.50 9.43 -13.57
CA VAL A 87 -8.70 8.61 -13.29
C VAL A 87 -8.56 7.15 -13.78
N THR A 88 -7.38 6.77 -14.29
CA THR A 88 -7.17 5.53 -15.07
C THR A 88 -6.19 4.53 -14.45
N SER A 89 -5.52 4.85 -13.33
CA SER A 89 -4.51 3.97 -12.70
C SER A 89 -3.30 3.57 -13.57
N VAL A 90 -3.03 4.30 -14.66
CA VAL A 90 -1.82 4.15 -15.48
C VAL A 90 -0.62 4.79 -14.78
N ASN A 91 0.31 4.00 -14.25
CA ASN A 91 1.56 4.53 -13.72
C ASN A 91 2.71 4.30 -14.72
N GLN A 92 3.34 5.36 -15.23
CA GLN A 92 4.48 5.23 -16.15
C GLN A 92 5.74 4.63 -15.49
N HIS A 93 5.82 4.64 -14.16
CA HIS A 93 6.96 4.12 -13.40
C HIS A 93 6.69 2.77 -12.71
N TYR A 94 5.45 2.49 -12.33
CA TYR A 94 5.05 1.25 -11.64
C TYR A 94 4.12 0.34 -12.46
N ALA A 95 3.94 0.66 -13.74
CA ALA A 95 3.00 0.04 -14.68
C ALA A 95 1.51 0.28 -14.37
N ALA A 96 0.66 0.11 -15.37
CA ALA A 96 -0.79 0.19 -15.23
C ALA A 96 -1.33 -1.03 -14.46
N VAL A 97 -2.35 -0.80 -13.63
CA VAL A 97 -3.11 -1.89 -13.00
C VAL A 97 -3.99 -2.55 -14.07
N GLY A 98 -3.84 -3.87 -14.29
CA GLY A 98 -4.56 -4.63 -15.33
C GLY A 98 -4.67 -6.11 -15.04
#